data_AF-A0A182QMT5-F1
#
_entry.id   AF-A0A182QMT5-F1
#
_cell.length_a   1.000
_cell.length_b   1.000
_cell.length_c   1.000
_cell.angle_alpha   90.00
_cell.angle_beta   90.00
_cell.angle_gamma   90.00
#
_symmetry.space_group_name_H-M   'P 1'
#
loop_
_entity.id
_entity.type
_entity.pdbx_description
1 polymer ?
#
loop_
_entity_poly.entity_id
_entity_poly.type
_entity_poly.pdbx_seq_one_letter_code
_entity_poly.pdbx_strand_id
1 'polypeptide(L)'
;MDATESMPKSDTIKLRNKHIGKSCQLFYRTDPLKIVRGQGQYMYDEQGARYLDCINNVAHVGHCHPKVVEAGTRQLATLSTNNRFLHDELVTCAQTLAQKMPGALSVCYFVNSGSEANDLALRLARQHTKRHEVITLDHAYHGHVSAVMDISPYKFNQPGGDPKPDFVHVAPCPDVYRGKYRDCDYPEGTDLGQLYADEVQRIVDRSPTGIAAFIAESLQSCGGQIIPPAGYFQKVYDAVRKAGGVTIADEVQVGFGRIGTHYWAFEPHGVVPDIVTVAKPMGNGHPVGAVVTTPEIAESFASTGVCYFNTYGGNPVSCAIANAVMRVIDEEHLQENALRVGRYLLEQSRALAYEYQMVGDVRGTGLFVGIELVTDRQRRVPATRSAKAVVERMKTVHRILVSSDGPDDNVVKLKPPMVFTEQNADEFLYGFRECLTYLEQQQLQAAPETTTAPVRVTHPLATGGILQPSPITCGQRDSSTLIKSI
;
A
#
# COMPACT_ATOMS: atom_id res chain seq x y z
N MET A 1 -22.23 22.44 12.88
CA MET A 1 -21.30 22.31 14.01
C MET A 1 -20.07 23.11 13.64
N ASP A 2 -19.76 24.12 14.43
CA ASP A 2 -18.58 24.97 14.21
C ASP A 2 -17.31 24.21 14.57
N ALA A 3 -16.20 24.58 13.92
CA ALA A 3 -14.91 23.95 14.17
C ALA A 3 -14.42 24.28 15.60
N THR A 4 -14.16 23.24 16.41
CA THR A 4 -13.68 23.39 17.79
C THR A 4 -12.20 23.81 17.88
N GLU A 5 -11.47 23.82 16.76
CA GLU A 5 -10.04 24.16 16.71
C GLU A 5 -9.74 25.65 16.54
N SER A 6 -9.76 26.40 17.65
CA SER A 6 -9.58 27.86 17.68
C SER A 6 -8.15 28.38 17.44
N MET A 7 -7.11 27.54 17.53
CA MET A 7 -5.71 27.99 17.39
C MET A 7 -5.33 28.27 15.92
N PRO A 8 -4.56 29.34 15.62
CA PRO A 8 -3.97 29.55 14.29
C PRO A 8 -3.05 28.39 13.87
N LYS A 9 -3.06 28.01 12.59
CA LYS A 9 -2.21 26.94 12.02
C LYS A 9 -0.71 27.11 12.35
N SER A 10 -0.22 28.36 12.37
CA SER A 10 1.15 28.69 12.75
C SER A 10 1.47 28.32 14.21
N ASP A 11 0.54 28.52 15.14
CA ASP A 11 0.71 28.17 16.55
C ASP A 11 0.53 26.66 16.80
N THR A 12 -0.39 26.01 16.08
CA THR A 12 -0.49 24.54 16.04
C THR A 12 0.84 23.91 15.59
N ILE A 13 1.50 24.46 14.57
CA ILE A 13 2.82 24.00 14.10
C ILE A 13 3.90 24.23 15.17
N LYS A 14 3.96 25.41 15.82
CA LYS A 14 4.91 25.69 16.91
C LYS A 14 4.76 24.70 18.07
N LEU A 15 3.52 24.47 18.53
CA LEU A 15 3.23 23.53 19.62
C LEU A 15 3.56 22.09 19.23
N ARG A 16 3.21 21.66 18.00
CA ARG A 16 3.60 20.33 17.50
C ARG A 16 5.12 20.16 17.51
N ASN A 17 5.87 21.11 16.97
CA ASN A 17 7.33 21.06 16.91
C ASN A 17 8.02 21.07 18.29
N LYS A 18 7.33 21.58 19.32
CA LYS A 18 7.79 21.60 20.71
C LYS A 18 7.43 20.32 21.49
N HIS A 19 6.24 19.75 21.25
CA HIS A 19 5.64 18.72 22.11
C HIS A 19 5.50 17.34 21.47
N ILE A 20 5.60 17.21 20.14
CA ILE A 20 5.49 15.93 19.43
C ILE A 20 6.87 15.52 18.88
N GLY A 21 7.22 14.24 19.03
CA GLY A 21 8.49 13.70 18.54
C GLY A 21 8.67 13.92 17.03
N LYS A 22 9.88 14.35 16.61
CA LYS A 22 10.20 14.69 15.21
C LYS A 22 10.08 13.52 14.23
N SER A 23 10.07 12.28 14.73
CA SER A 23 9.76 11.07 13.96
C SER A 23 8.30 10.98 13.50
N CYS A 24 7.37 11.65 14.19
CA CYS A 24 5.96 11.72 13.81
C CYS A 24 5.75 12.74 12.68
N GLN A 25 6.03 12.31 11.46
CA GLN A 25 6.00 13.15 10.26
C GLN A 25 4.56 13.59 9.90
N LEU A 26 4.47 14.68 9.13
CA LEU A 26 3.24 15.16 8.50
C LEU A 26 3.27 14.85 7.00
N PHE A 27 2.11 14.66 6.39
CA PHE A 27 1.95 14.83 4.95
C PHE A 27 2.22 16.30 4.57
N TYR A 28 2.70 16.52 3.34
CA TYR A 28 2.96 17.86 2.80
C TYR A 28 3.85 18.73 3.71
N ARG A 29 4.98 18.20 4.19
CA ARG A 29 5.80 18.82 5.27
C ARG A 29 6.17 20.30 5.07
N THR A 30 6.29 20.75 3.82
CA THR A 30 6.57 22.14 3.42
C THR A 30 5.40 23.09 3.70
N ASP A 31 4.17 22.62 3.54
CA ASP A 31 2.93 23.32 3.86
C ASP A 31 1.88 22.29 4.33
N PRO A 32 1.89 21.92 5.63
CA PRO A 32 0.95 20.93 6.14
C PRO A 32 -0.45 21.51 6.27
N LEU A 33 -1.48 20.70 6.01
CA LEU A 33 -2.88 21.09 6.20
C LEU A 33 -3.28 20.99 7.69
N LYS A 34 -4.06 21.97 8.17
CA LYS A 34 -4.78 21.87 9.45
C LYS A 34 -6.25 21.56 9.13
N ILE A 35 -6.58 20.27 9.09
CA ILE A 35 -7.96 19.81 8.85
C ILE A 35 -8.76 19.94 10.15
N VAL A 36 -9.89 20.66 10.09
CA VAL A 36 -10.74 20.94 11.27
C VAL A 36 -12.12 20.27 11.19
N ARG A 37 -12.48 19.70 10.04
CA ARG A 37 -13.75 18.99 9.82
C ARG A 37 -13.61 17.98 8.69
N GLY A 38 -14.35 16.87 8.78
CA GLY A 38 -14.56 15.93 7.68
C GLY A 38 -16.04 15.65 7.47
N GLN A 39 -16.41 15.20 6.27
CA GLN A 39 -17.74 14.72 5.92
C GLN A 39 -17.68 13.82 4.68
N GLY A 40 -18.07 12.55 4.82
CA GLY A 40 -18.03 11.59 3.72
C GLY A 40 -16.61 11.42 3.15
N GLN A 41 -16.43 11.64 1.86
CA GLN A 41 -15.15 11.61 1.15
C GLN A 41 -14.38 12.94 1.15
N TYR A 42 -14.80 13.92 1.97
CA TYR A 42 -14.19 15.26 2.00
C TYR A 42 -13.62 15.62 3.37
N MET A 43 -12.53 16.39 3.35
CA MET A 43 -11.95 17.07 4.51
C MET A 43 -11.94 18.59 4.28
N TYR A 44 -11.94 19.37 5.35
CA TYR A 44 -12.00 20.84 5.30
C TYR A 44 -10.91 21.45 6.19
N ASP A 45 -10.16 22.40 5.64
CA ASP A 45 -9.16 23.15 6.38
C ASP A 45 -9.77 24.26 7.27
N GLU A 46 -8.91 24.98 8.01
CA GLU A 46 -9.33 26.04 8.91
C GLU A 46 -9.80 27.33 8.20
N GLN A 47 -9.66 27.43 6.88
CA GLN A 47 -10.30 28.44 6.04
C GLN A 47 -11.62 27.96 5.41
N GLY A 48 -12.02 26.71 5.67
CA GLY A 48 -13.22 26.08 5.13
C GLY A 48 -13.06 25.57 3.70
N ALA A 49 -11.85 25.53 3.13
CA ALA A 49 -11.63 24.98 1.81
C ALA A 49 -11.84 23.46 1.83
N ARG A 50 -12.69 22.97 0.92
CA ARG A 50 -12.96 21.54 0.73
C ARG A 50 -11.78 20.89 0.01
N TYR A 51 -11.36 19.74 0.52
CA TYR A 51 -10.43 18.82 -0.13
C TYR A 51 -11.10 17.46 -0.36
N LEU A 52 -10.88 16.88 -1.53
CA LEU A 52 -11.28 15.49 -1.84
C LEU A 52 -10.23 14.52 -1.27
N ASP A 53 -10.66 13.56 -0.46
CA ASP A 53 -9.78 12.60 0.20
C ASP A 53 -9.60 11.32 -0.62
N CYS A 54 -8.42 11.15 -1.22
CA CYS A 54 -8.04 9.95 -1.95
C CYS A 54 -7.04 9.05 -1.18
N ILE A 55 -6.73 9.32 0.10
CA ILE A 55 -5.67 8.60 0.84
C ILE A 55 -6.18 7.76 2.01
N ASN A 56 -7.28 8.15 2.67
CA ASN A 56 -7.70 7.52 3.92
C ASN A 56 -8.66 6.34 3.73
N ASN A 57 -8.17 5.12 3.97
CA ASN A 57 -9.03 3.95 4.27
C ASN A 57 -9.43 3.88 5.75
N VAL A 58 -8.87 4.74 6.59
CA VAL A 58 -9.22 4.80 8.02
C VAL A 58 -10.65 5.33 8.18
N ALA A 59 -11.03 6.38 7.45
CA ALA A 59 -12.41 6.85 7.33
C ALA A 59 -13.19 6.02 6.27
N HIS A 60 -13.18 4.69 6.42
CA HIS A 60 -13.66 3.73 5.42
C HIS A 60 -15.09 3.95 4.96
N VAL A 61 -16.03 4.24 5.86
CA VAL A 61 -17.43 4.54 5.52
C VAL A 61 -17.71 6.04 5.42
N GLY A 62 -16.65 6.84 5.26
CA GLY A 62 -16.71 8.29 5.20
C GLY A 62 -16.48 8.96 6.56
N HIS A 63 -15.87 10.14 6.50
CA HIS A 63 -15.64 11.01 7.65
C HIS A 63 -16.95 11.36 8.34
N CYS A 64 -16.97 11.21 9.67
CA CYS A 64 -18.11 11.56 10.54
C CYS A 64 -19.44 10.89 10.17
N HIS A 65 -19.42 9.63 9.70
CA HIS A 65 -20.61 8.89 9.31
C HIS A 65 -21.67 8.82 10.45
N PRO A 66 -22.92 9.28 10.24
CA PRO A 66 -23.88 9.52 11.33
C PRO A 66 -24.22 8.27 12.14
N LYS A 67 -24.49 7.13 11.48
CA LYS A 67 -24.79 5.84 12.15
C LYS A 67 -23.63 5.35 13.03
N VAL A 68 -22.37 5.68 12.68
CA VAL A 68 -21.18 5.28 13.43
C VAL A 68 -20.96 6.20 14.63
N VAL A 69 -21.14 7.51 14.44
CA VAL A 69 -21.09 8.51 15.52
C VAL A 69 -22.17 8.21 16.57
N GLU A 70 -23.41 7.97 16.13
CA GLU A 70 -24.52 7.64 17.02
C GLU A 70 -24.24 6.38 17.85
N ALA A 71 -23.81 5.28 17.21
CA ALA A 71 -23.49 4.03 17.90
C ALA A 71 -22.39 4.21 18.97
N GLY A 72 -21.31 4.90 18.61
CA GLY A 72 -20.20 5.20 19.53
C GLY A 72 -20.63 6.09 20.70
N THR A 73 -21.32 7.20 20.43
CA THR A 73 -21.80 8.12 21.48
C THR A 73 -22.81 7.46 22.41
N ARG A 74 -23.77 6.70 21.87
CA ARG A 74 -24.79 5.99 22.66
C ARG A 74 -24.15 4.94 23.59
N GLN A 75 -23.20 4.16 23.07
CA GLN A 75 -22.51 3.16 23.88
C GLN A 75 -21.60 3.81 24.93
N LEU A 76 -20.88 4.87 24.58
CA LEU A 76 -20.03 5.63 25.51
C LEU A 76 -20.83 6.26 26.67
N ALA A 77 -22.05 6.75 26.39
CA ALA A 77 -22.96 7.26 27.41
C ALA A 77 -23.62 6.16 28.28
N THR A 78 -23.50 4.89 27.89
CA THR A 78 -24.09 3.74 28.58
C THR A 78 -23.04 2.97 29.41
N LEU A 79 -21.97 2.50 28.77
CA LEU A 79 -20.90 1.73 29.41
C LEU A 79 -19.62 1.75 28.56
N SER A 80 -18.50 2.09 29.20
CA SER A 80 -17.15 1.93 28.65
C SER A 80 -16.26 1.26 29.71
N THR A 81 -15.84 0.01 29.45
CA THR A 81 -15.05 -0.81 30.38
C THR A 81 -14.30 -1.92 29.61
N ASN A 82 -13.52 -2.74 30.31
CA ASN A 82 -12.78 -3.86 29.74
C ASN A 82 -13.66 -5.11 29.52
N ASN A 83 -13.22 -6.00 28.63
CA ASN A 83 -13.95 -7.18 28.15
C ASN A 83 -14.09 -8.36 29.15
N ARG A 84 -13.70 -8.20 30.43
CA ARG A 84 -13.86 -9.27 31.45
C ARG A 84 -15.26 -9.31 32.07
N PHE A 85 -16.10 -8.33 31.76
CA PHE A 85 -17.53 -8.35 32.04
C PHE A 85 -18.28 -8.76 30.76
N LEU A 86 -19.41 -9.46 30.89
CA LEU A 86 -20.23 -9.83 29.74
C LEU A 86 -20.89 -8.59 29.14
N HIS A 87 -20.84 -8.45 27.81
CA HIS A 87 -21.58 -7.44 27.06
C HIS A 87 -21.80 -7.85 25.59
N ASP A 88 -23.01 -7.61 25.09
CA ASP A 88 -23.49 -8.17 23.83
C ASP A 88 -22.76 -7.64 22.58
N GLU A 89 -22.28 -6.39 22.62
CA GLU A 89 -21.55 -5.77 21.51
C GLU A 89 -20.29 -6.57 21.11
N LEU A 90 -19.62 -7.20 22.08
CA LEU A 90 -18.41 -8.01 21.83
C LEU A 90 -18.73 -9.29 21.06
N VAL A 91 -19.70 -10.06 21.56
CA VAL A 91 -20.10 -11.33 20.94
C VAL A 91 -20.78 -11.11 19.60
N THR A 92 -21.55 -10.02 19.45
CA THR A 92 -22.13 -9.60 18.16
C THR A 92 -21.05 -9.24 17.15
N CYS A 93 -20.00 -8.53 17.58
CA CYS A 93 -18.88 -8.18 16.71
C CYS A 93 -18.07 -9.41 16.30
N ALA A 94 -17.81 -10.33 17.24
CA ALA A 94 -17.13 -11.59 16.96
C ALA A 94 -17.94 -12.47 15.99
N GLN A 95 -19.26 -12.59 16.22
CA GLN A 95 -20.18 -13.33 15.36
C GLN A 95 -20.23 -12.73 13.95
N THR A 96 -20.34 -11.40 13.83
CA THR A 96 -20.40 -10.72 12.52
C THR A 96 -19.09 -10.89 11.75
N LEU A 97 -17.93 -10.80 12.43
CA LEU A 97 -16.64 -11.09 11.79
C LEU A 97 -16.56 -12.55 11.33
N ALA A 98 -16.88 -13.51 12.20
CA ALA A 98 -16.84 -14.94 11.88
C ALA A 98 -17.79 -15.31 10.73
N GLN A 99 -19.00 -14.73 10.67
CA GLN A 99 -19.96 -14.94 9.58
C GLN A 99 -19.46 -14.43 8.23
N LYS A 100 -18.58 -13.43 8.22
CA LYS A 100 -17.97 -12.88 7.00
C LYS A 100 -16.65 -13.58 6.64
N MET A 101 -16.17 -14.53 7.43
CA MET A 101 -14.90 -15.24 7.17
C MET A 101 -15.16 -16.64 6.56
N PRO A 102 -14.33 -17.10 5.62
CA PRO A 102 -14.49 -18.42 5.01
C PRO A 102 -13.88 -19.55 5.87
N GLY A 103 -14.38 -20.76 5.64
CA GLY A 103 -13.81 -21.99 6.21
C GLY A 103 -13.97 -22.08 7.74
N ALA A 104 -12.86 -22.30 8.44
CA ALA A 104 -12.84 -22.52 9.89
C ALA A 104 -12.44 -21.28 10.71
N LEU A 105 -12.33 -20.10 10.07
CA LEU A 105 -11.92 -18.84 10.71
C LEU A 105 -13.05 -18.26 11.56
N SER A 106 -13.17 -18.70 12.82
CA SER A 106 -14.33 -18.40 13.67
C SER A 106 -14.01 -17.86 15.08
N VAL A 107 -12.73 -17.85 15.49
CA VAL A 107 -12.33 -17.37 16.82
C VAL A 107 -11.66 -16.00 16.71
N CYS A 108 -12.20 -15.02 17.44
CA CYS A 108 -11.73 -13.63 17.42
C CYS A 108 -10.98 -13.24 18.70
N TYR A 109 -9.81 -12.64 18.56
CA TYR A 109 -9.12 -11.88 19.61
C TYR A 109 -9.16 -10.40 19.27
N PHE A 110 -9.65 -9.54 20.17
CA PHE A 110 -9.73 -8.10 19.91
C PHE A 110 -8.54 -7.32 20.46
N VAL A 111 -8.13 -6.31 19.70
CA VAL A 111 -6.97 -5.45 19.94
C VAL A 111 -7.29 -4.00 19.54
N ASN A 112 -6.33 -3.09 19.67
CA ASN A 112 -6.53 -1.65 19.45
C ASN A 112 -5.94 -1.13 18.14
N SER A 113 -5.10 -1.92 17.46
CA SER A 113 -4.42 -1.52 16.21
C SER A 113 -3.99 -2.71 15.36
N GLY A 114 -3.62 -2.46 14.10
CA GLY A 114 -3.03 -3.48 13.22
C GLY A 114 -1.67 -3.98 13.72
N SER A 115 -0.88 -3.12 14.37
CA SER A 115 0.39 -3.52 15.00
C SER A 115 0.16 -4.59 16.08
N GLU A 116 -0.84 -4.38 16.95
CA GLU A 116 -1.21 -5.36 17.99
C GLU A 116 -1.82 -6.63 17.39
N ALA A 117 -2.56 -6.52 16.28
CA ALA A 117 -3.14 -7.67 15.60
C ALA A 117 -2.06 -8.57 15.00
N ASN A 118 -1.09 -7.99 14.28
CA ASN A 118 0.02 -8.72 13.69
C ASN A 118 0.97 -9.29 14.76
N ASP A 119 1.25 -8.57 15.85
CA ASP A 119 2.03 -9.07 16.99
C ASP A 119 1.37 -10.31 17.61
N LEU A 120 0.05 -10.24 17.89
CA LEU A 120 -0.69 -11.37 18.42
C LEU A 120 -0.78 -12.54 17.42
N ALA A 121 -0.94 -12.27 16.12
CA ALA A 121 -0.95 -13.31 15.08
C ALA A 121 0.39 -14.07 15.02
N LEU A 122 1.53 -13.36 15.10
CA LEU A 122 2.85 -14.00 15.22
C LEU A 122 2.96 -14.83 16.52
N ARG A 123 2.43 -14.33 17.64
CA ARG A 123 2.43 -15.05 18.92
C ARG A 123 1.59 -16.33 18.85
N LEU A 124 0.41 -16.29 18.24
CA LEU A 124 -0.45 -17.46 18.01
C LEU A 124 0.25 -18.48 17.10
N ALA A 125 0.79 -18.03 15.95
CA ALA A 125 1.50 -18.88 15.00
C ALA A 125 2.70 -19.61 15.64
N ARG A 126 3.54 -18.88 16.38
CA ARG A 126 4.70 -19.43 17.10
C ARG A 126 4.28 -20.40 18.19
N GLN A 127 3.21 -20.10 18.93
CA GLN A 127 2.71 -20.99 19.97
C GLN A 127 2.06 -22.26 19.40
N HIS A 128 1.38 -22.19 18.26
CA HIS A 128 0.81 -23.37 17.60
C HIS A 128 1.91 -24.27 17.00
N THR A 129 2.78 -23.70 16.17
CA THR A 129 3.83 -24.45 15.43
C THR A 129 5.04 -24.85 16.28
N LYS A 130 5.23 -24.26 17.47
CA LYS A 130 6.44 -24.36 18.32
C LYS A 130 7.73 -23.90 17.65
N ARG A 131 7.64 -23.07 16.60
CA ARG A 131 8.75 -22.54 15.81
C ARG A 131 8.87 -21.03 15.96
N HIS A 132 9.95 -20.44 15.45
CA HIS A 132 10.20 -19.00 15.59
C HIS A 132 10.37 -18.23 14.28
N GLU A 133 10.86 -18.87 13.22
CA GLU A 133 11.19 -18.24 11.94
C GLU A 133 9.94 -17.77 11.19
N VAL A 134 10.05 -16.61 10.52
CA VAL A 134 8.94 -15.96 9.81
C VAL A 134 9.38 -15.59 8.40
N ILE A 135 8.54 -15.86 7.41
CA ILE A 135 8.69 -15.34 6.05
C ILE A 135 7.77 -14.13 5.86
N THR A 136 8.34 -13.03 5.38
CA THR A 136 7.63 -11.81 4.96
C THR A 136 8.02 -11.46 3.51
N LEU A 137 7.31 -10.51 2.89
CA LEU A 137 7.61 -10.02 1.54
C LEU A 137 8.46 -8.74 1.60
N ASP A 138 9.38 -8.57 0.66
CA ASP A 138 10.11 -7.30 0.53
C ASP A 138 9.13 -6.13 0.34
N HIS A 139 9.49 -4.96 0.88
CA HIS A 139 8.67 -3.76 0.98
C HIS A 139 7.39 -3.90 1.84
N ALA A 140 7.20 -5.00 2.58
CA ALA A 140 6.03 -5.16 3.47
C ALA A 140 6.14 -4.30 4.74
N TYR A 141 4.99 -3.93 5.31
CA TYR A 141 4.88 -3.19 6.56
C TYR A 141 3.72 -3.66 7.44
N HIS A 142 4.05 -4.35 8.54
CA HIS A 142 3.07 -5.00 9.42
C HIS A 142 2.82 -4.26 10.75
N GLY A 143 3.45 -3.11 10.98
CA GLY A 143 3.15 -2.24 12.13
C GLY A 143 4.39 -1.63 12.76
N HIS A 144 4.21 -1.02 13.94
CA HIS A 144 5.24 -0.22 14.61
C HIS A 144 5.68 -0.73 15.99
N VAL A 145 5.17 -1.88 16.47
CA VAL A 145 5.68 -2.51 17.70
C VAL A 145 6.85 -3.43 17.35
N SER A 146 7.80 -3.65 18.27
CA SER A 146 9.10 -4.24 17.96
C SER A 146 9.02 -5.53 17.14
N ALA A 147 8.24 -6.53 17.56
CA ALA A 147 8.15 -7.82 16.88
C ALA A 147 7.60 -7.75 15.44
N VAL A 148 6.83 -6.72 15.09
CA VAL A 148 6.33 -6.50 13.72
C VAL A 148 7.17 -5.49 12.92
N MET A 149 7.94 -4.64 13.60
CA MET A 149 9.00 -3.85 12.97
C MET A 149 10.14 -4.74 12.47
N ASP A 150 10.53 -5.73 13.27
CA ASP A 150 11.53 -6.76 12.94
C ASP A 150 11.22 -7.50 11.62
N ILE A 151 9.93 -7.68 11.29
CA ILE A 151 9.44 -8.34 10.07
C ILE A 151 8.91 -7.35 9.00
N SER A 152 9.27 -6.07 9.08
CA SER A 152 8.83 -5.03 8.13
C SER A 152 9.99 -4.49 7.27
N PRO A 153 10.31 -5.10 6.11
CA PRO A 153 11.38 -4.63 5.22
C PRO A 153 11.23 -3.17 4.79
N TYR A 154 9.99 -2.67 4.69
CA TYR A 154 9.71 -1.25 4.44
C TYR A 154 10.35 -0.29 5.46
N LYS A 155 10.74 -0.78 6.64
CA LYS A 155 11.42 0.01 7.69
C LYS A 155 12.88 -0.37 7.88
N PHE A 156 13.21 -1.64 8.04
CA PHE A 156 14.61 -2.01 8.28
C PHE A 156 15.52 -1.80 7.06
N ASN A 157 14.99 -1.80 5.83
CA ASN A 157 15.78 -1.44 4.63
C ASN A 157 15.95 0.08 4.43
N GLN A 158 15.34 0.94 5.26
CA GLN A 158 15.51 2.39 5.15
C GLN A 158 16.86 2.84 5.75
N PRO A 159 17.45 3.97 5.29
CA PRO A 159 18.66 4.52 5.90
C PRO A 159 18.48 4.78 7.40
N GLY A 160 19.26 4.09 8.23
CA GLY A 160 19.15 4.15 9.69
C GLY A 160 18.07 3.26 10.31
N GLY A 161 17.53 2.30 9.56
CA GLY A 161 16.72 1.20 10.10
C GLY A 161 17.56 0.21 10.92
N ASP A 162 16.90 -0.50 11.83
CA ASP A 162 17.50 -1.60 12.61
C ASP A 162 17.93 -2.77 11.69
N PRO A 163 18.93 -3.58 12.05
CA PRO A 163 19.31 -4.74 11.25
C PRO A 163 18.22 -5.81 11.25
N LYS A 164 17.90 -6.38 10.07
CA LYS A 164 16.97 -7.52 9.94
C LYS A 164 17.43 -8.70 10.80
N PRO A 165 16.62 -9.20 11.76
CA PRO A 165 16.99 -10.35 12.58
C PRO A 165 17.16 -11.66 11.80
N ASP A 166 17.90 -12.61 12.37
CA ASP A 166 18.22 -13.90 11.72
C ASP A 166 16.99 -14.79 11.51
N PHE A 167 15.98 -14.72 12.39
CA PHE A 167 14.74 -15.48 12.27
C PHE A 167 13.80 -14.97 11.17
N VAL A 168 14.13 -13.84 10.52
CA VAL A 168 13.28 -13.18 9.51
C VAL A 168 13.82 -13.46 8.12
N HIS A 169 13.00 -14.10 7.29
CA HIS A 169 13.28 -14.34 5.89
C HIS A 169 12.45 -13.40 5.03
N VAL A 170 13.07 -12.81 4.00
CA VAL A 170 12.40 -11.87 3.09
C VAL A 170 12.34 -12.52 1.71
N ALA A 171 11.14 -12.88 1.27
CA ALA A 171 10.88 -13.27 -0.11
C ALA A 171 10.75 -12.02 -1.00
N PRO A 172 11.15 -12.06 -2.27
CA PRO A 172 10.95 -10.92 -3.18
C PRO A 172 9.48 -10.52 -3.29
N CYS A 173 9.20 -9.21 -3.33
CA CYS A 173 7.87 -8.69 -3.63
C CYS A 173 7.39 -9.25 -4.99
N PRO A 174 6.19 -9.85 -5.07
CA PRO A 174 5.68 -10.50 -6.29
C PRO A 174 5.11 -9.47 -7.28
N ASP A 175 5.90 -8.45 -7.60
CA ASP A 175 5.58 -7.40 -8.57
C ASP A 175 6.02 -7.82 -9.98
N VAL A 176 5.06 -8.01 -10.88
CA VAL A 176 5.33 -8.36 -12.29
C VAL A 176 5.72 -7.16 -13.15
N TYR A 177 5.63 -5.92 -12.65
CA TYR A 177 6.01 -4.72 -13.41
C TYR A 177 7.48 -4.34 -13.20
N ARG A 178 8.01 -4.34 -11.96
CA ARG A 178 9.43 -4.01 -11.70
C ARG A 178 10.13 -4.92 -10.70
N GLY A 179 9.45 -5.93 -10.16
CA GLY A 179 10.05 -6.89 -9.24
C GLY A 179 11.07 -7.82 -9.91
N LYS A 180 11.49 -8.85 -9.18
CA LYS A 180 12.52 -9.82 -9.62
C LYS A 180 12.18 -10.52 -10.94
N TYR A 181 10.90 -10.78 -11.20
CA TYR A 181 10.39 -11.48 -12.38
C TYR A 181 9.36 -10.61 -13.08
N ARG A 182 9.82 -9.83 -14.07
CA ARG A 182 8.99 -8.86 -14.80
C ARG A 182 8.33 -9.50 -16.02
N ASP A 183 7.07 -9.20 -16.26
CA ASP A 183 6.30 -9.69 -17.42
C ASP A 183 6.98 -9.45 -18.78
N CYS A 184 7.75 -8.37 -18.93
CA CYS A 184 8.50 -8.05 -20.16
C CYS A 184 9.75 -8.91 -20.40
N ASP A 185 10.25 -9.62 -19.38
CA ASP A 185 11.46 -10.44 -19.47
C ASP A 185 11.16 -11.90 -19.84
N TYR A 186 9.88 -12.30 -19.86
CA TYR A 186 9.43 -13.67 -20.05
C TYR A 186 8.42 -13.79 -21.20
N PRO A 187 8.32 -14.95 -21.87
CA PRO A 187 7.27 -15.19 -22.87
C PRO A 187 5.86 -15.08 -22.28
N GLU A 188 4.92 -14.63 -23.10
CA GLU A 188 3.49 -14.59 -22.75
C GLU A 188 3.01 -15.99 -22.30
N GLY A 189 2.18 -16.02 -21.24
CA GLY A 189 1.71 -17.28 -20.64
C GLY A 189 2.67 -17.93 -19.63
N THR A 190 3.85 -17.36 -19.38
CA THR A 190 4.74 -17.82 -18.29
C THR A 190 4.06 -17.67 -16.93
N ASP A 191 4.08 -18.73 -16.11
CA ASP A 191 3.56 -18.70 -14.73
C ASP A 191 4.54 -17.97 -13.79
N LEU A 192 4.50 -16.63 -13.83
CA LEU A 192 5.27 -15.78 -12.93
C LEU A 192 4.94 -16.03 -11.45
N GLY A 193 3.72 -16.50 -11.15
CA GLY A 193 3.32 -16.90 -9.80
C GLY A 193 4.09 -18.11 -9.28
N GLN A 194 4.45 -19.07 -10.15
CA GLN A 194 5.35 -20.16 -9.79
C GLN A 194 6.77 -19.64 -9.52
N LEU A 195 7.31 -18.77 -10.38
CA LEU A 195 8.66 -18.23 -10.20
C LEU A 195 8.84 -17.49 -8.87
N TYR A 196 7.85 -16.70 -8.46
CA TYR A 196 7.84 -16.05 -7.14
C TYR A 196 7.58 -17.04 -5.99
N ALA A 197 6.70 -18.04 -6.17
CA ALA A 197 6.46 -19.06 -5.14
C ALA A 197 7.70 -19.93 -4.89
N ASP A 198 8.51 -20.21 -5.91
CA ASP A 198 9.77 -20.94 -5.78
C ASP A 198 10.79 -20.20 -4.90
N GLU A 199 10.74 -18.86 -4.82
CA GLU A 199 11.56 -18.10 -3.86
C GLU A 199 11.18 -18.45 -2.42
N VAL A 200 9.87 -18.55 -2.14
CA VAL A 200 9.37 -18.92 -0.82
C VAL A 200 9.67 -20.40 -0.52
N GLN A 201 9.50 -21.30 -1.50
CA GLN A 201 9.88 -22.71 -1.35
C GLN A 201 11.37 -22.86 -1.01
N ARG A 202 12.27 -22.13 -1.70
CA ARG A 202 13.71 -22.16 -1.41
C ARG A 202 14.08 -21.58 -0.03
N ILE A 203 13.26 -20.68 0.54
CA ILE A 203 13.40 -20.24 1.93
C ILE A 203 12.96 -21.34 2.88
N VAL A 204 11.78 -21.94 2.64
CA VAL A 204 11.25 -23.07 3.42
C VAL A 204 12.24 -24.24 3.47
N ASP A 205 12.81 -24.65 2.32
CA ASP A 205 13.77 -25.74 2.19
C ASP A 205 15.10 -25.50 2.93
N ARG A 206 15.43 -24.23 3.20
CA ARG A 206 16.68 -23.81 3.86
C ARG A 206 16.50 -23.43 5.33
N SER A 207 15.27 -23.44 5.84
CA SER A 207 14.94 -23.07 7.22
C SER A 207 15.57 -24.06 8.21
N PRO A 208 16.52 -23.65 9.07
CA PRO A 208 17.21 -24.56 9.97
C PRO A 208 16.34 -25.02 11.16
N THR A 209 15.36 -24.21 11.60
CA THR A 209 14.47 -24.54 12.73
C THR A 209 13.01 -24.76 12.33
N GLY A 210 12.70 -24.57 11.05
CA GLY A 210 11.35 -24.65 10.49
C GLY A 210 10.60 -23.33 10.59
N ILE A 211 9.78 -23.06 9.56
CA ILE A 211 8.96 -21.85 9.48
C ILE A 211 7.77 -21.95 10.45
N ALA A 212 7.57 -20.89 11.24
CA ALA A 212 6.39 -20.71 12.08
C ALA A 212 5.24 -20.07 11.28
N ALA A 213 5.53 -19.00 10.53
CA ALA A 213 4.54 -18.27 9.76
C ALA A 213 5.08 -17.75 8.42
N PHE A 214 4.21 -17.73 7.41
CA PHE A 214 4.28 -16.77 6.31
C PHE A 214 3.25 -15.67 6.56
N ILE A 215 3.66 -14.40 6.49
CA ILE A 215 2.79 -13.24 6.65
C ILE A 215 2.92 -12.30 5.45
N ALA A 216 1.78 -11.84 4.91
CA ALA A 216 1.73 -10.90 3.81
C ALA A 216 0.45 -10.06 3.85
N GLU A 217 0.53 -8.82 3.35
CA GLU A 217 -0.65 -8.08 2.87
C GLU A 217 -1.22 -8.82 1.66
N SER A 218 -2.52 -9.10 1.62
CA SER A 218 -3.15 -9.81 0.50
C SER A 218 -3.01 -9.04 -0.83
N LEU A 219 -3.04 -7.70 -0.78
CA LEU A 219 -2.54 -6.82 -1.83
C LEU A 219 -1.62 -5.80 -1.18
N GLN A 220 -0.38 -5.71 -1.63
CA GLN A 220 0.67 -5.03 -0.88
C GLN A 220 0.63 -3.51 -1.08
N SER A 221 0.28 -2.75 -0.03
CA SER A 221 0.11 -1.30 -0.14
C SER A 221 1.45 -0.59 -0.33
N CYS A 222 2.39 -0.80 0.61
CA CYS A 222 3.64 -0.04 0.67
C CYS A 222 4.61 -0.37 -0.48
N GLY A 223 4.52 -1.58 -1.03
CA GLY A 223 5.23 -1.96 -2.26
C GLY A 223 4.78 -1.20 -3.52
N GLY A 224 3.70 -0.40 -3.43
CA GLY A 224 3.17 0.38 -4.55
C GLY A 224 1.89 -0.21 -5.13
N GLN A 225 0.94 -0.62 -4.27
CA GLN A 225 -0.37 -1.18 -4.65
C GLN A 225 -0.24 -2.46 -5.51
N ILE A 226 0.60 -3.40 -5.07
CA ILE A 226 0.93 -4.61 -5.83
C ILE A 226 -0.18 -5.65 -5.73
N ILE A 227 -0.58 -6.19 -6.88
CA ILE A 227 -1.44 -7.37 -7.00
C ILE A 227 -0.53 -8.56 -7.31
N PRO A 228 -0.43 -9.57 -6.43
CA PRO A 228 0.37 -10.76 -6.72
C PRO A 228 -0.19 -11.54 -7.93
N PRO A 229 0.68 -12.12 -8.77
CA PRO A 229 0.26 -12.87 -9.96
C PRO A 229 -0.58 -14.10 -9.59
N ALA A 230 -1.40 -14.53 -10.54
CA ALA A 230 -2.30 -15.67 -10.37
C ALA A 230 -1.55 -16.93 -9.90
N GLY A 231 -2.15 -17.68 -8.96
CA GLY A 231 -1.57 -18.89 -8.41
C GLY A 231 -0.51 -18.68 -7.31
N TYR A 232 -0.01 -17.45 -7.08
CA TYR A 232 1.07 -17.19 -6.13
C TYR A 232 0.72 -17.64 -4.70
N PHE A 233 -0.36 -17.11 -4.11
CA PHE A 233 -0.71 -17.45 -2.74
C PHE A 233 -1.12 -18.91 -2.56
N GLN A 234 -1.80 -19.54 -3.54
CA GLN A 234 -2.08 -20.98 -3.46
C GLN A 234 -0.78 -21.78 -3.28
N LYS A 235 0.21 -21.55 -4.16
CA LYS A 235 1.50 -22.25 -4.14
C LYS A 235 2.29 -21.98 -2.86
N VAL A 236 2.31 -20.73 -2.39
CA VAL A 236 2.98 -20.34 -1.15
C VAL A 236 2.33 -20.95 0.09
N TYR A 237 0.99 -20.91 0.19
CA TYR A 237 0.27 -21.46 1.34
C TYR A 237 0.46 -22.98 1.41
N ASP A 238 0.43 -23.65 0.26
CA ASP A 238 0.75 -25.07 0.11
C ASP A 238 2.16 -25.40 0.60
N ALA A 239 3.18 -24.64 0.16
CA ALA A 239 4.58 -24.84 0.55
C ALA A 239 4.78 -24.70 2.07
N VAL A 240 4.24 -23.62 2.65
CA VAL A 240 4.36 -23.29 4.07
C VAL A 240 3.66 -24.33 4.94
N ARG A 241 2.44 -24.73 4.57
CA ARG A 241 1.66 -25.76 5.30
C ARG A 241 2.28 -27.16 5.18
N LYS A 242 2.82 -27.55 4.02
CA LYS A 242 3.56 -28.82 3.86
C LYS A 242 4.79 -28.90 4.75
N ALA A 243 5.43 -27.76 5.03
CA ALA A 243 6.51 -27.66 6.01
C ALA A 243 6.03 -27.61 7.47
N GLY A 244 4.73 -27.45 7.74
CA GLY A 244 4.14 -27.33 9.09
C GLY A 244 4.14 -25.91 9.67
N GLY A 245 4.30 -24.88 8.83
CA GLY A 245 4.05 -23.48 9.20
C GLY A 245 2.60 -23.07 8.93
N VAL A 246 2.19 -21.93 9.50
CA VAL A 246 0.86 -21.33 9.24
C VAL A 246 0.93 -20.09 8.34
N THR A 247 -0.22 -19.67 7.84
CA THR A 247 -0.37 -18.55 6.90
C THR A 247 -1.19 -17.42 7.52
N ILE A 248 -0.67 -16.19 7.42
CA ILE A 248 -1.27 -14.99 8.02
C ILE A 248 -1.57 -13.99 6.89
N ALA A 249 -2.84 -13.63 6.73
CA ALA A 249 -3.29 -12.58 5.83
C ALA A 249 -3.46 -11.25 6.58
N ASP A 250 -2.67 -10.24 6.22
CA ASP A 250 -2.80 -8.87 6.69
C ASP A 250 -3.84 -8.12 5.83
N GLU A 251 -5.08 -8.12 6.32
CA GLU A 251 -6.23 -7.45 5.70
C GLU A 251 -6.38 -6.00 6.17
N VAL A 252 -5.42 -5.47 6.95
CA VAL A 252 -5.54 -4.14 7.58
C VAL A 252 -5.62 -3.01 6.53
N GLN A 253 -5.07 -3.18 5.33
CA GLN A 253 -5.20 -2.20 4.25
C GLN A 253 -6.43 -2.43 3.34
N VAL A 254 -6.82 -3.69 3.17
CA VAL A 254 -7.50 -4.20 1.96
C VAL A 254 -8.77 -5.04 2.23
N GLY A 255 -9.10 -5.29 3.48
CA GLY A 255 -10.36 -5.94 3.87
C GLY A 255 -11.57 -5.01 3.83
N PHE A 256 -12.68 -5.49 4.41
CA PHE A 256 -13.95 -4.75 4.54
C PHE A 256 -14.52 -4.28 3.18
N GLY A 257 -14.47 -5.14 2.16
CA GLY A 257 -15.06 -4.89 0.84
C GLY A 257 -14.26 -3.96 -0.06
N ARG A 258 -13.10 -3.46 0.38
CA ARG A 258 -12.23 -2.48 -0.33
C ARG A 258 -11.98 -2.82 -1.80
N ILE A 259 -11.73 -4.09 -2.09
CA ILE A 259 -11.40 -4.59 -3.43
C ILE A 259 -12.62 -4.79 -4.34
N GLY A 260 -13.83 -4.60 -3.81
CA GLY A 260 -15.11 -4.62 -4.51
C GLY A 260 -15.65 -6.01 -4.86
N THR A 261 -14.80 -6.94 -5.31
CA THR A 261 -15.26 -8.29 -5.69
C THR A 261 -15.58 -9.17 -4.49
N HIS A 262 -14.89 -8.96 -3.37
CA HIS A 262 -14.95 -9.80 -2.16
C HIS A 262 -14.84 -8.94 -0.91
N TYR A 263 -15.21 -9.49 0.25
CA TYR A 263 -15.14 -8.76 1.53
C TYR A 263 -13.69 -8.75 2.08
N TRP A 264 -12.92 -9.80 1.84
CA TRP A 264 -11.49 -9.88 2.15
C TRP A 264 -10.66 -10.06 0.89
N ALA A 265 -9.46 -9.47 0.86
CA ALA A 265 -8.62 -9.44 -0.33
C ALA A 265 -7.87 -10.75 -0.61
N PHE A 266 -7.75 -11.67 0.35
CA PHE A 266 -7.21 -13.01 0.11
C PHE A 266 -8.17 -13.92 -0.69
N GLU A 267 -9.49 -13.69 -0.63
CA GLU A 267 -10.52 -14.53 -1.26
C GLU A 267 -10.40 -14.68 -2.79
N PRO A 268 -10.18 -13.62 -3.60
CA PRO A 268 -9.99 -13.77 -5.06
C PRO A 268 -8.74 -14.57 -5.43
N HIS A 269 -7.80 -14.77 -4.50
CA HIS A 269 -6.66 -15.67 -4.71
C HIS A 269 -6.99 -17.14 -4.42
N GLY A 270 -8.26 -17.50 -4.15
CA GLY A 270 -8.69 -18.90 -3.99
C GLY A 270 -8.04 -19.61 -2.81
N VAL A 271 -7.63 -18.86 -1.78
CA VAL A 271 -7.02 -19.37 -0.55
C VAL A 271 -7.88 -19.03 0.66
N VAL A 272 -7.74 -19.83 1.72
CA VAL A 272 -8.17 -19.47 3.08
C VAL A 272 -6.92 -19.51 3.95
N PRO A 273 -6.54 -18.40 4.63
CA PRO A 273 -5.42 -18.36 5.56
C PRO A 273 -5.76 -19.04 6.90
N ASP A 274 -4.75 -19.26 7.73
CA ASP A 274 -4.92 -19.83 9.07
C ASP A 274 -5.19 -18.74 10.14
N ILE A 275 -4.72 -17.53 9.88
CA ILE A 275 -4.91 -16.32 10.69
C ILE A 275 -5.19 -15.12 9.77
N VAL A 276 -6.15 -14.28 10.14
CA VAL A 276 -6.43 -12.99 9.47
C VAL A 276 -6.29 -11.86 10.49
N THR A 277 -5.62 -10.77 10.11
CA THR A 277 -5.50 -9.57 10.95
C THR A 277 -6.24 -8.38 10.34
N VAL A 278 -7.02 -7.68 11.17
CA VAL A 278 -7.88 -6.57 10.77
C VAL A 278 -7.75 -5.39 11.73
N ALA A 279 -7.78 -4.16 11.21
CA ALA A 279 -7.84 -2.93 11.99
C ALA A 279 -8.31 -1.77 11.08
N LYS A 280 -7.59 -0.63 11.04
CA LYS A 280 -7.80 0.56 10.18
C LYS A 280 -9.28 0.83 9.78
N PRO A 281 -9.83 0.29 8.68
CA PRO A 281 -11.23 0.56 8.29
C PRO A 281 -12.26 0.15 9.34
N MET A 282 -11.99 -0.89 10.14
CA MET A 282 -12.91 -1.50 11.11
C MET A 282 -13.55 -0.49 12.08
N GLY A 283 -12.82 0.55 12.48
CA GLY A 283 -13.29 1.57 13.44
C GLY A 283 -13.75 2.89 12.82
N ASN A 284 -13.68 3.05 11.49
CA ASN A 284 -13.87 4.32 10.79
C ASN A 284 -13.09 5.52 11.40
N GLY A 285 -11.90 5.26 11.96
CA GLY A 285 -11.08 6.22 12.71
C GLY A 285 -10.91 5.92 14.21
N HIS A 286 -11.80 5.12 14.80
CA HIS A 286 -11.68 4.70 16.20
C HIS A 286 -10.64 3.57 16.38
N PRO A 287 -9.84 3.54 17.46
CA PRO A 287 -8.92 2.44 17.75
C PRO A 287 -9.65 1.11 18.00
N VAL A 288 -9.54 0.21 17.02
CA VAL A 288 -10.01 -1.17 17.10
C VAL A 288 -9.28 -2.02 16.05
N GLY A 289 -9.06 -3.28 16.39
CA GLY A 289 -8.64 -4.33 15.48
C GLY A 289 -9.00 -5.70 16.04
N ALA A 290 -8.79 -6.73 15.24
CA ALA A 290 -8.95 -8.11 15.65
C ALA A 290 -7.96 -9.04 14.94
N VAL A 291 -7.74 -10.20 15.55
CA VAL A 291 -7.14 -11.38 14.93
C VAL A 291 -8.23 -12.44 14.86
N VAL A 292 -8.53 -12.94 13.67
CA VAL A 292 -9.46 -14.05 13.47
C VAL A 292 -8.68 -15.29 13.07
N THR A 293 -8.95 -16.42 13.72
CA THR A 293 -8.21 -17.67 13.49
C THR A 293 -9.11 -18.89 13.69
N THR A 294 -8.55 -20.08 13.46
CA THR A 294 -9.24 -21.36 13.65
C THR A 294 -9.33 -21.73 15.14
N PRO A 295 -10.33 -22.54 15.54
CA PRO A 295 -10.39 -23.12 16.89
C PRO A 295 -9.12 -23.87 17.30
N GLU A 296 -8.43 -24.54 16.37
CA GLU A 296 -7.21 -25.31 16.63
C GLU A 296 -6.03 -24.43 17.07
N ILE A 297 -5.81 -23.31 16.38
CA ILE A 297 -4.75 -22.35 16.71
C ILE A 297 -5.08 -21.62 18.02
N ALA A 298 -6.35 -21.25 18.22
CA ALA A 298 -6.82 -20.65 19.46
C ALA A 298 -6.62 -21.59 20.66
N GLU A 299 -6.97 -22.88 20.53
CA GLU A 299 -6.79 -23.90 21.57
C GLU A 299 -5.30 -24.16 21.86
N SER A 300 -4.45 -24.12 20.83
CA SER A 300 -2.98 -24.22 20.99
C SER A 300 -2.38 -23.10 21.85
N PHE A 301 -3.05 -21.95 21.92
CA PHE A 301 -2.71 -20.84 22.80
C PHE A 301 -3.39 -20.94 24.17
N ALA A 302 -4.68 -21.30 24.21
CA ALA A 302 -5.44 -21.49 25.46
C ALA A 302 -4.85 -22.57 26.37
N SER A 303 -4.43 -23.70 25.79
CA SER A 303 -3.77 -24.83 26.46
C SER A 303 -2.44 -24.50 27.15
N THR A 304 -1.89 -23.29 26.97
CA THR A 304 -0.78 -22.79 27.81
C THR A 304 -1.18 -22.50 29.26
N GLY A 305 -2.49 -22.31 29.53
CA GLY A 305 -2.99 -21.79 30.80
C GLY A 305 -2.67 -20.31 31.05
N VAL A 306 -1.95 -19.64 30.14
CA VAL A 306 -1.60 -18.21 30.28
C VAL A 306 -2.77 -17.37 29.80
N CYS A 307 -3.46 -16.70 30.74
CA CYS A 307 -4.53 -15.77 30.41
C CYS A 307 -4.02 -14.61 29.54
N TYR A 308 -4.55 -14.50 28.31
CA TYR A 308 -4.37 -13.33 27.47
C TYR A 308 -5.43 -12.28 27.80
N PHE A 309 -4.98 -11.03 28.00
CA PHE A 309 -5.86 -9.91 28.28
C PHE A 309 -5.33 -8.63 27.65
N ASN A 310 -6.21 -7.88 26.98
CA ASN A 310 -5.96 -6.55 26.46
C ASN A 310 -7.00 -5.61 27.09
N THR A 311 -6.56 -4.61 27.84
CA THR A 311 -7.44 -3.75 28.66
C THR A 311 -8.54 -3.05 27.85
N TYR A 312 -8.23 -2.68 26.60
CA TYR A 312 -9.14 -1.96 25.71
C TYR A 312 -9.61 -2.83 24.52
N GLY A 313 -8.89 -3.91 24.20
CA GLY A 313 -9.25 -4.84 23.14
C GLY A 313 -10.64 -5.44 23.36
N GLY A 314 -11.60 -5.08 22.50
CA GLY A 314 -12.97 -5.56 22.61
C GLY A 314 -13.81 -4.87 23.70
N ASN A 315 -13.47 -3.64 24.09
CA ASN A 315 -14.35 -2.82 24.94
C ASN A 315 -15.70 -2.53 24.23
N PRO A 316 -16.80 -2.29 24.98
CA PRO A 316 -18.13 -2.09 24.40
C PRO A 316 -18.19 -1.00 23.31
N VAL A 317 -17.52 0.14 23.51
CA VAL A 317 -17.56 1.28 22.59
C VAL A 317 -16.88 0.95 21.26
N SER A 318 -15.68 0.36 21.29
CA SER A 318 -14.99 -0.10 20.08
C SER A 318 -15.80 -1.14 19.32
N CYS A 319 -16.45 -2.07 20.02
CA CYS A 319 -17.31 -3.08 19.39
C CYS A 319 -18.58 -2.48 18.78
N ALA A 320 -19.28 -1.56 19.48
CA ALA A 320 -20.45 -0.87 18.95
C ALA A 320 -20.13 -0.05 17.69
N ILE A 321 -18.96 0.59 17.65
CA ILE A 321 -18.46 1.31 16.48
C ILE A 321 -18.17 0.31 15.33
N ALA A 322 -17.45 -0.78 15.59
CA ALA A 322 -17.15 -1.78 14.57
C ALA A 322 -18.42 -2.45 14.00
N ASN A 323 -19.40 -2.77 14.86
CA ASN A 323 -20.72 -3.27 14.46
C ASN A 323 -21.46 -2.26 13.57
N ALA A 324 -21.41 -0.97 13.90
CA ALA A 324 -22.00 0.08 13.06
C ALA A 324 -21.28 0.23 11.72
N VAL A 325 -19.95 0.11 11.68
CA VAL A 325 -19.17 0.15 10.43
C VAL A 325 -19.53 -1.02 9.52
N MET A 326 -19.57 -2.25 10.04
CA MET A 326 -19.95 -3.43 9.25
C MET A 326 -21.39 -3.32 8.72
N ARG A 327 -22.35 -2.89 9.56
CA ARG A 327 -23.72 -2.60 9.11
C ARG A 327 -23.76 -1.56 7.99
N VAL A 328 -23.01 -0.46 8.09
CA VAL A 328 -22.98 0.58 7.04
C VAL A 328 -22.42 0.06 5.72
N ILE A 329 -21.38 -0.79 5.76
CA ILE A 329 -20.83 -1.41 4.54
C ILE A 329 -21.91 -2.23 3.81
N ASP A 330 -22.68 -3.02 4.56
CA ASP A 330 -23.72 -3.89 4.02
C ASP A 330 -24.98 -3.12 3.60
N GLU A 331 -25.50 -2.23 4.45
CA GLU A 331 -26.75 -1.46 4.23
C GLU A 331 -26.64 -0.43 3.10
N GLU A 332 -25.43 0.08 2.83
CA GLU A 332 -25.19 1.13 1.84
C GLU A 332 -24.44 0.61 0.60
N HIS A 333 -24.34 -0.72 0.46
CA HIS A 333 -23.75 -1.41 -0.69
C HIS A 333 -22.35 -0.89 -1.06
N LEU A 334 -21.51 -0.66 -0.04
CA LEU A 334 -20.24 0.02 -0.22
C LEU A 334 -19.20 -0.85 -0.93
N GLN A 335 -19.30 -2.17 -0.83
CA GLN A 335 -18.48 -3.12 -1.59
C GLN A 335 -18.82 -3.03 -3.09
N GLU A 336 -20.10 -3.05 -3.44
CA GLU A 336 -20.60 -2.92 -4.82
C GLU A 336 -20.27 -1.54 -5.39
N ASN A 337 -20.36 -0.48 -4.57
CA ASN A 337 -19.90 0.85 -4.97
C ASN A 337 -18.40 0.85 -5.27
N ALA A 338 -17.57 0.24 -4.43
CA ALA A 338 -16.14 0.15 -4.67
C ALA A 338 -15.82 -0.66 -5.94
N LEU A 339 -16.55 -1.73 -6.24
CA LEU A 339 -16.42 -2.49 -7.48
C LEU A 339 -16.71 -1.62 -8.71
N ARG A 340 -17.83 -0.89 -8.70
CA ARG A 340 -18.28 -0.06 -9.82
C ARG A 340 -17.37 1.15 -10.04
N VAL A 341 -17.21 1.98 -9.01
CA VAL A 341 -16.43 3.24 -9.08
C VAL A 341 -14.94 2.93 -9.25
N GLY A 342 -14.44 1.89 -8.61
CA GLY A 342 -13.07 1.42 -8.76
C GLY A 342 -12.76 0.94 -10.18
N ARG A 343 -13.66 0.16 -10.80
CA ARG A 343 -13.54 -0.25 -12.20
C ARG A 343 -13.46 0.96 -13.12
N TYR A 344 -14.41 1.89 -12.99
CA TYR A 344 -14.43 3.13 -13.77
C TYR A 344 -13.11 3.93 -13.64
N LEU A 345 -12.67 4.16 -12.40
CA LEU A 345 -11.42 4.87 -12.11
C LEU A 345 -10.19 4.16 -12.73
N LEU A 346 -10.11 2.83 -12.65
CA LEU A 346 -9.02 2.04 -13.23
C LEU A 346 -9.02 2.06 -14.76
N GLU A 347 -10.19 1.91 -15.39
CA GLU A 347 -10.35 1.95 -16.85
C GLU A 347 -9.96 3.33 -17.41
N GLN A 348 -10.47 4.40 -16.80
CA GLN A 348 -10.14 5.77 -17.21
C GLN A 348 -8.68 6.13 -16.91
N SER A 349 -8.10 5.64 -15.81
CA SER A 349 -6.67 5.84 -15.51
C SER A 349 -5.78 5.10 -16.52
N ARG A 350 -6.17 3.90 -16.96
CA ARG A 350 -5.48 3.18 -18.05
C ARG A 350 -5.59 3.93 -19.38
N ALA A 351 -6.73 4.57 -19.66
CA ALA A 351 -6.89 5.36 -20.87
C ALA A 351 -5.87 6.51 -20.98
N LEU A 352 -5.49 7.13 -19.85
CA LEU A 352 -4.44 8.16 -19.81
C LEU A 352 -3.06 7.64 -20.28
N ALA A 353 -2.81 6.33 -20.26
CA ALA A 353 -1.58 5.75 -20.79
C ALA A 353 -1.51 5.77 -22.34
N TYR A 354 -2.62 6.01 -23.04
CA TYR A 354 -2.56 6.28 -24.49
C TYR A 354 -2.16 7.72 -24.80
N GLU A 355 -2.32 8.63 -23.84
CA GLU A 355 -2.11 10.07 -24.03
C GLU A 355 -0.77 10.56 -23.46
N TYR A 356 -0.41 10.12 -22.24
CA TYR A 356 0.73 10.65 -21.49
C TYR A 356 1.82 9.58 -21.29
N GLN A 357 2.98 9.73 -21.95
CA GLN A 357 4.06 8.73 -21.89
C GLN A 357 4.58 8.48 -20.46
N MET A 358 4.38 9.45 -19.57
CA MET A 358 4.75 9.35 -18.17
C MET A 358 3.96 8.29 -17.37
N VAL A 359 2.74 7.93 -17.79
CA VAL A 359 1.99 6.83 -17.14
C VAL A 359 2.58 5.50 -17.60
N GLY A 360 3.17 4.73 -16.68
CA GLY A 360 3.87 3.49 -16.97
C GLY A 360 3.03 2.23 -16.74
N ASP A 361 2.31 2.19 -15.61
CA ASP A 361 1.38 1.11 -15.24
C ASP A 361 0.19 1.65 -14.43
N VAL A 362 -0.95 0.96 -14.51
CA VAL A 362 -2.18 1.25 -13.76
C VAL A 362 -2.79 -0.06 -13.25
N ARG A 363 -2.54 -0.30 -11.97
CA ARG A 363 -2.88 -1.52 -11.23
C ARG A 363 -3.79 -1.22 -10.05
N GLY A 364 -4.54 -2.23 -9.63
CA GLY A 364 -5.52 -2.10 -8.55
C GLY A 364 -6.80 -2.90 -8.78
N THR A 365 -7.64 -2.93 -7.75
CA THR A 365 -8.99 -3.50 -7.79
C THR A 365 -9.86 -2.77 -6.78
N GLY A 366 -11.14 -2.57 -7.12
CA GLY A 366 -12.04 -1.74 -6.33
C GLY A 366 -11.44 -0.35 -6.06
N LEU A 367 -11.56 0.14 -4.83
CA LEU A 367 -10.99 1.42 -4.41
C LEU A 367 -9.60 1.27 -3.78
N PHE A 368 -8.75 0.42 -4.37
CA PHE A 368 -7.33 0.27 -4.08
C PHE A 368 -6.57 0.36 -5.42
N VAL A 369 -5.94 1.51 -5.70
CA VAL A 369 -5.43 1.87 -7.03
C VAL A 369 -4.03 2.47 -6.95
N GLY A 370 -3.12 2.01 -7.80
CA GLY A 370 -1.80 2.59 -8.02
C GLY A 370 -1.63 3.00 -9.48
N ILE A 371 -1.25 4.25 -9.70
CA ILE A 371 -0.85 4.78 -11.01
C ILE A 371 0.64 5.06 -10.95
N GLU A 372 1.42 4.25 -11.65
CA GLU A 372 2.88 4.36 -11.62
C GLU A 372 3.40 5.30 -12.70
N LEU A 373 4.22 6.28 -12.29
CA LEU A 373 4.84 7.23 -13.18
C LEU A 373 6.30 6.86 -13.50
N VAL A 374 6.63 6.86 -14.79
CA VAL A 374 7.95 6.51 -15.34
C VAL A 374 8.47 7.59 -16.29
N THR A 375 9.79 7.69 -16.46
CA THR A 375 10.42 8.57 -17.45
C THR A 375 10.73 7.85 -18.76
N ASP A 376 10.79 6.52 -18.73
CA ASP A 376 10.98 5.64 -19.87
C ASP A 376 10.12 4.39 -19.65
N ARG A 377 9.14 4.14 -20.53
CA ARG A 377 8.22 2.99 -20.43
C ARG A 377 8.87 1.65 -20.74
N GLN A 378 9.81 1.62 -21.68
CA GLN A 378 10.47 0.37 -22.09
C GLN A 378 11.42 -0.11 -21.00
N ARG A 379 12.16 0.83 -20.38
CA ARG A 379 13.06 0.54 -19.27
C ARG A 379 12.40 0.58 -17.88
N ARG A 380 11.16 1.07 -17.80
CA ARG A 380 10.35 1.25 -16.57
C ARG A 380 11.07 2.11 -15.51
N VAL A 381 11.75 3.16 -15.97
CA VAL A 381 12.59 4.02 -15.10
C VAL A 381 11.69 4.92 -14.22
N PRO A 382 11.82 4.92 -12.88
CA PRO A 382 10.92 5.66 -11.99
C PRO A 382 10.91 7.18 -12.22
N ALA A 383 9.72 7.80 -12.22
CA ALA A 383 9.57 9.26 -12.30
C ALA A 383 9.29 9.91 -10.93
N THR A 384 10.07 9.57 -9.90
CA THR A 384 9.92 10.07 -8.51
C THR A 384 9.71 11.59 -8.40
N ARG A 385 10.49 12.38 -9.16
CA ARG A 385 10.35 13.85 -9.16
C ARG A 385 9.00 14.30 -9.72
N SER A 386 8.51 13.64 -10.77
CA SER A 386 7.20 13.91 -11.36
C SER A 386 6.08 13.50 -10.42
N ALA A 387 6.13 12.31 -9.83
CA ALA A 387 5.14 11.84 -8.86
C ALA A 387 5.01 12.79 -7.66
N LYS A 388 6.14 13.25 -7.11
CA LYS A 388 6.16 14.29 -6.07
C LYS A 388 5.51 15.61 -6.53
N ALA A 389 5.78 16.04 -7.77
CA ALA A 389 5.18 17.24 -8.34
C ALA A 389 3.66 17.09 -8.57
N VAL A 390 3.19 15.91 -8.99
CA VAL A 390 1.76 15.59 -9.07
C VAL A 390 1.13 15.67 -7.68
N VAL A 391 1.70 15.03 -6.66
CA VAL A 391 1.16 15.05 -5.29
C VAL A 391 1.03 16.49 -4.75
N GLU A 392 2.05 17.34 -4.96
CA GLU A 392 2.02 18.74 -4.54
C GLU A 392 0.95 19.54 -5.31
N ARG A 393 0.84 19.37 -6.63
CA ARG A 393 -0.12 20.09 -7.48
C ARG A 393 -1.56 19.64 -7.27
N MET A 394 -1.80 18.35 -7.08
CA MET A 394 -3.12 17.81 -6.75
C MET A 394 -3.66 18.45 -5.48
N LYS A 395 -2.85 18.58 -4.42
CA LYS A 395 -3.22 19.33 -3.22
C LYS A 395 -3.42 20.82 -3.52
N THR A 396 -2.42 21.49 -4.09
CA THR A 396 -2.36 22.97 -4.10
C THR A 396 -3.24 23.63 -5.16
N VAL A 397 -3.38 23.02 -6.34
CA VAL A 397 -4.18 23.53 -7.46
C VAL A 397 -5.58 22.93 -7.44
N HIS A 398 -5.70 21.61 -7.28
CA HIS A 398 -6.97 20.89 -7.43
C HIS A 398 -7.68 20.59 -6.10
N ARG A 399 -7.01 20.78 -4.95
CA ARG A 399 -7.52 20.40 -3.61
C ARG A 399 -7.87 18.91 -3.48
N ILE A 400 -7.11 18.05 -4.14
CA ILE A 400 -7.27 16.60 -4.09
C ILE A 400 -6.09 16.01 -3.34
N LEU A 401 -6.37 15.25 -2.28
CA LEU A 401 -5.35 14.70 -1.41
C LEU A 401 -4.99 13.30 -1.88
N VAL A 402 -3.81 13.19 -2.48
CA VAL A 402 -3.18 11.94 -2.94
C VAL A 402 -1.83 11.78 -2.24
N SER A 403 -1.17 10.64 -2.45
CA SER A 403 0.21 10.44 -1.98
C SER A 403 0.92 9.44 -2.89
N SER A 404 2.23 9.29 -2.71
CA SER A 404 3.04 8.25 -3.35
C SER A 404 3.25 7.04 -2.43
N ASP A 405 3.52 5.88 -3.01
CA ASP A 405 4.12 4.67 -2.41
C ASP A 405 5.09 4.04 -3.44
N GLY A 406 5.62 2.85 -3.11
CA GLY A 406 6.60 2.11 -3.90
C GLY A 406 8.04 2.43 -3.44
N PRO A 407 9.01 1.55 -3.73
CA PRO A 407 10.39 1.74 -3.27
C PRO A 407 11.07 3.00 -3.83
N ASP A 408 10.55 3.57 -4.93
CA ASP A 408 11.05 4.79 -5.57
C ASP A 408 10.09 6.00 -5.42
N ASP A 409 9.09 5.94 -4.53
CA ASP A 409 8.11 7.02 -4.31
C ASP A 409 7.41 7.52 -5.61
N ASN A 410 7.26 6.66 -6.62
CA ASN A 410 6.77 7.03 -7.96
C ASN A 410 5.35 6.51 -8.30
N VAL A 411 4.70 5.78 -7.38
CA VAL A 411 3.34 5.26 -7.57
C VAL A 411 2.34 6.18 -6.88
N VAL A 412 1.56 6.95 -7.65
CA VAL A 412 0.46 7.76 -7.11
C VAL A 412 -0.66 6.81 -6.68
N LYS A 413 -0.92 6.73 -5.38
CA LYS A 413 -1.90 5.80 -4.80
C LYS A 413 -3.23 6.48 -4.49
N LEU A 414 -4.31 5.77 -4.77
CA LEU A 414 -5.66 6.12 -4.32
C LEU A 414 -6.25 4.98 -3.50
N LYS A 415 -6.74 5.35 -2.33
CA LYS A 415 -7.47 4.47 -1.43
C LYS A 415 -8.44 5.33 -0.57
N PRO A 416 -9.45 5.95 -1.21
CA PRO A 416 -10.41 6.88 -0.59
C PRO A 416 -11.36 6.20 0.39
N PRO A 417 -12.21 6.94 1.13
CA PRO A 417 -13.43 6.40 1.72
C PRO A 417 -14.30 5.64 0.70
N MET A 418 -14.99 4.58 1.12
CA MET A 418 -15.80 3.71 0.24
C MET A 418 -17.04 4.41 -0.34
N VAL A 419 -17.43 5.55 0.22
CA VAL A 419 -18.50 6.44 -0.27
C VAL A 419 -18.05 7.33 -1.45
N PHE A 420 -16.84 7.12 -1.98
CA PHE A 420 -16.32 7.81 -3.17
C PHE A 420 -17.17 7.49 -4.40
N THR A 421 -17.47 8.49 -5.23
CA THR A 421 -18.39 8.36 -6.37
C THR A 421 -17.67 8.47 -7.71
N GLU A 422 -18.34 8.14 -8.82
CA GLU A 422 -17.82 8.40 -10.17
C GLU A 422 -17.51 9.89 -10.39
N GLN A 423 -18.35 10.81 -9.89
CA GLN A 423 -18.06 12.24 -9.94
C GLN A 423 -16.75 12.62 -9.21
N ASN A 424 -16.37 11.90 -8.16
CA ASN A 424 -15.08 12.09 -7.51
C ASN A 424 -13.92 11.45 -8.27
N ALA A 425 -14.18 10.35 -8.99
CA ALA A 425 -13.22 9.82 -9.94
C ALA A 425 -12.96 10.83 -11.06
N ASP A 426 -14.01 11.49 -11.59
CA ASP A 426 -13.88 12.58 -12.57
C ASP A 426 -13.09 13.77 -12.03
N GLU A 427 -13.39 14.22 -10.80
CA GLU A 427 -12.66 15.31 -10.12
C GLU A 427 -11.16 14.96 -10.00
N PHE A 428 -10.83 13.72 -9.61
CA PHE A 428 -9.45 13.21 -9.60
C PHE A 428 -8.82 13.15 -11.00
N LEU A 429 -9.49 12.51 -11.97
CA LEU A 429 -8.96 12.28 -13.31
C LEU A 429 -8.69 13.60 -14.05
N TYR A 430 -9.56 14.59 -13.87
CA TYR A 430 -9.36 15.94 -14.38
C TYR A 430 -8.11 16.59 -13.79
N GLY A 431 -7.97 16.62 -12.45
CA GLY A 431 -6.81 17.22 -11.80
C GLY A 431 -5.50 16.49 -12.13
N PHE A 432 -5.55 15.16 -12.24
CA PHE A 432 -4.40 14.33 -12.57
C PHE A 432 -3.95 14.55 -14.01
N ARG A 433 -4.89 14.61 -14.97
CA ARG A 433 -4.65 14.98 -16.37
C ARG A 433 -3.98 16.36 -16.50
N GLU A 434 -4.51 17.37 -15.80
CA GLU A 434 -3.92 18.71 -15.77
C GLU A 434 -2.49 18.72 -15.20
N CYS A 435 -2.21 17.88 -14.20
CA CYS A 435 -0.87 17.72 -13.67
C CYS A 435 0.09 17.04 -14.67
N LEU A 436 -0.37 16.02 -15.41
CA LEU A 436 0.44 15.37 -16.45
C LEU A 436 0.74 16.32 -17.62
N THR A 437 -0.28 17.01 -18.16
CA THR A 437 -0.12 18.03 -19.21
C THR A 437 0.90 19.10 -18.82
N TYR A 438 0.79 19.64 -17.59
CA TYR A 438 1.73 20.63 -17.08
C TYR A 438 3.17 20.09 -17.04
N LEU A 439 3.37 18.84 -16.62
CA LEU A 439 4.71 18.25 -16.51
C LEU A 439 5.34 17.97 -17.87
N GLU A 440 4.57 17.51 -18.87
CA GLU A 440 5.08 17.34 -20.24
C GLU A 440 5.44 18.70 -20.88
N GLN A 441 4.63 19.75 -20.67
CA GLN A 441 4.96 21.10 -21.12
C GLN A 441 6.26 21.64 -20.49
N GLN A 442 6.46 21.39 -19.19
CA GLN A 442 7.71 21.76 -18.50
C GLN A 442 8.92 20.97 -19.03
N GLN A 443 8.76 19.68 -19.37
CA GLN A 443 9.82 18.89 -19.99
C GLN A 443 10.18 19.39 -21.40
N LEU A 444 9.18 19.75 -22.22
CA LEU A 444 9.38 20.34 -23.54
C LEU A 444 10.11 21.69 -23.48
N GLN A 445 9.78 22.53 -22.48
CA GLN A 445 10.45 23.82 -22.26
C GLN A 445 11.87 23.68 -21.68
N ALA A 446 12.17 22.59 -20.97
CA ALA A 446 13.47 22.29 -20.40
C ALA A 446 14.41 21.52 -21.36
N ALA A 447 13.89 21.02 -22.49
CA ALA A 447 14.70 20.42 -23.54
C ALA A 447 15.56 21.52 -24.21
N PRO A 448 16.89 21.35 -24.32
CA PRO A 448 17.71 22.34 -25.00
C PRO A 448 17.29 22.43 -26.47
N GLU A 449 17.20 23.67 -26.99
CA GLU A 449 16.94 23.89 -28.42
C GLU A 449 17.96 23.09 -29.24
N THR A 450 17.47 22.13 -30.02
CA THR A 450 18.28 21.46 -31.03
C THR A 450 18.60 22.50 -32.10
N THR A 451 19.79 23.09 -31.97
CA THR A 451 20.37 24.00 -32.94
C THR A 451 20.53 23.26 -34.26
N THR A 452 19.52 23.37 -35.13
CA THR A 452 19.57 22.97 -36.52
C THR A 452 20.56 23.88 -37.23
N ALA A 453 21.84 23.54 -37.14
CA ALA A 453 22.89 24.18 -37.91
C ALA A 453 22.46 24.14 -39.39
N PRO A 454 22.33 25.29 -40.07
CA PRO A 454 21.85 25.30 -41.45
C PRO A 454 22.85 24.55 -42.31
N VAL A 455 22.39 23.48 -42.96
CA VAL A 455 23.18 22.74 -43.94
C VAL A 455 23.48 23.68 -45.10
N ARG A 456 24.67 24.28 -45.08
CA ARG A 456 25.20 25.06 -46.21
C ARG A 456 25.47 24.11 -47.36
N VAL A 457 24.50 23.99 -48.26
CA VAL A 457 24.71 23.39 -49.58
C VAL A 457 25.61 24.33 -50.39
N THR A 458 26.91 24.07 -50.37
CA THR A 458 27.87 24.78 -51.23
C THR A 458 27.88 24.14 -52.62
N HIS A 459 27.22 24.79 -53.58
CA HIS A 459 27.42 24.48 -55.00
C HIS A 459 28.87 24.84 -55.42
N PRO A 460 29.57 23.97 -56.17
CA PRO A 460 30.90 24.29 -56.66
C PRO A 460 30.83 25.19 -57.90
N LEU A 461 31.44 26.37 -57.82
CA LEU A 461 31.77 27.20 -58.99
C LEU A 461 33.20 26.88 -59.45
N ALA A 462 33.39 26.69 -60.75
CA ALA A 462 34.65 26.21 -61.32
C ALA A 462 35.50 27.33 -61.95
N THR A 463 36.69 27.58 -61.38
CA THR A 463 37.90 28.25 -61.95
C THR A 463 39.12 27.93 -61.05
N GLY A 464 40.37 27.78 -61.52
CA GLY A 464 40.85 27.75 -62.91
C GLY A 464 42.38 27.88 -63.06
N GLY A 465 43.16 26.84 -62.71
CA GLY A 465 44.65 26.83 -62.80
C GLY A 465 45.36 27.09 -61.44
N ILE A 466 46.62 26.69 -61.18
CA ILE A 466 47.69 25.99 -61.93
C ILE A 466 48.61 25.21 -60.93
N LEU A 467 49.24 24.10 -61.38
CA LEU A 467 50.44 23.31 -60.94
C LEU A 467 51.28 23.79 -59.71
N GLN A 468 52.03 23.02 -58.87
CA GLN A 468 52.54 21.61 -58.73
C GLN A 468 53.29 21.53 -57.33
N PRO A 469 54.04 20.47 -56.91
CA PRO A 469 53.82 19.00 -56.83
C PRO A 469 54.01 18.41 -55.38
N SER A 470 53.94 17.07 -55.21
CA SER A 470 54.02 16.31 -53.93
C SER A 470 55.46 16.08 -53.38
N PRO A 471 55.67 15.50 -52.15
CA PRO A 471 55.56 14.04 -51.87
C PRO A 471 54.85 13.67 -50.54
N ILE A 472 54.04 12.60 -50.47
CA ILE A 472 54.37 11.20 -50.09
C ILE A 472 55.02 11.02 -48.70
N THR A 473 54.28 10.39 -47.77
CA THR A 473 54.72 9.18 -47.03
C THR A 473 53.51 8.33 -46.62
N CYS A 474 53.70 7.01 -46.59
CA CYS A 474 52.74 6.00 -46.17
C CYS A 474 53.44 5.05 -45.19
N GLY A 475 52.71 4.55 -44.20
CA GLY A 475 53.17 3.51 -43.27
C GLY A 475 52.66 3.76 -41.87
N GLN A 476 52.26 2.76 -41.09
CA GLN A 476 51.95 1.36 -41.34
C GLN A 476 51.24 0.91 -40.05
N ARG A 477 50.48 -0.18 -40.09
CA ARG A 477 50.00 -0.84 -38.86
C ARG A 477 51.21 -1.34 -38.09
N ASP A 478 51.12 -1.41 -36.77
CA ASP A 478 51.54 -2.66 -36.12
C ASP A 478 50.71 -2.99 -34.88
N SER A 479 50.73 -4.27 -34.53
CA SER A 479 49.93 -4.93 -33.52
C SER A 479 50.82 -5.82 -32.67
N SER A 480 50.73 -5.77 -31.34
CA SER A 480 51.03 -6.95 -30.49
C SER A 480 50.76 -6.72 -28.99
N THR A 481 50.35 -7.82 -28.34
CA THR A 481 50.58 -8.23 -26.94
C THR A 481 50.22 -7.27 -25.78
N LEU A 482 49.29 -7.65 -24.89
CA LEU A 482 49.45 -8.60 -23.76
C LEU A 482 50.51 -8.17 -22.72
N ILE A 483 50.07 -7.82 -21.50
CA ILE A 483 50.39 -8.55 -20.25
C ILE A 483 49.54 -8.02 -19.07
N LYS A 484 49.41 -8.89 -18.06
CA LYS A 484 48.51 -8.92 -16.89
C LYS A 484 48.62 -7.75 -15.88
N SER A 485 47.51 -7.59 -15.14
CA SER A 485 47.40 -7.30 -13.69
C SER A 485 48.13 -6.09 -13.09
N ILE A 486 47.35 -5.16 -12.54
CA ILE A 486 47.00 -5.16 -11.09
C ILE A 486 45.46 -5.13 -11.00
#